data_AF-A0ABD3TKP5-F1
#
_entry.id   AF-A0ABD3TKP5-F1
#
_cell.length_a   1.000
_cell.length_b   1.000
_cell.length_c   1.000
_cell.angle_alpha   90.00
_cell.angle_beta   90.00
_cell.angle_gamma   90.00
#
_symmetry.space_group_name_H-M   'P 1'
#
loop_
_entity.id
_entity.type
_entity.pdbx_description
1 polymer ?
#
loop_
_entity_poly.entity_id
_entity_poly.type
_entity_poly.pdbx_seq_one_letter_code
_entity_poly.pdbx_strand_id
1 'polypeptide(L)'
;MGIRSVLVICFFHCFPVEGQVFEPLSADFILIYDVVARTLYRTDLNNYSYVTIPLQDNFFPEDIDYDPIDDVIFATNRSHIISLSTYGERQTTVRTFNTEANIIGIAVDAASRLLFYTDRGNDVIGVISLDNYSHKTVLRNVIYPEDIVADPINGNIYWSERGLYILTLEMSNYDGTHRKLVMQNRSEVPVIFDRDPMDFDLKDGDLYLCENNHRRIRRVNASSSNGQTIYENEGDTLACRITIHQSKIYFTFGSEIKRLEMDGTGETNLPFDKLRYPGVIHAHSNRSLATNGCSDGRGGCSHFCFPLPGGSRMCSCPDVMVLQPDHQTCEEFSILLMATNDRSSIYAIDLSNGDSIQSPLGNLEKPRALSYDSINQTIFWTDITLHMIFSATISGRDQKAIRYLKINSSPQGIAVDETSRLLFYTDRENGIIAVLSLDGVSQKVIVRNKFEEPHDIVTNAVNGTIFWTSFGTDGKILTANYDGTNKRDLINTGNAEPSGLAIDIIGLRIAFYFLFVLSING
;
A
#
# COMPACT_ATOMS: atom_id res chain seq x y z
N MET A 1 -40.38 -10.98 37.99
CA MET A 1 -40.38 -9.77 37.15
C MET A 1 -39.05 -9.70 36.44
N GLY A 2 -39.01 -10.19 35.21
CA GLY A 2 -37.82 -10.22 34.37
C GLY A 2 -37.77 -9.00 33.47
N ILE A 3 -36.58 -8.45 33.26
CA ILE A 3 -36.30 -7.47 32.21
C ILE A 3 -35.56 -8.24 31.11
N ARG A 4 -36.26 -8.49 30.01
CA ARG A 4 -35.72 -9.05 28.78
C ARG A 4 -35.09 -7.92 27.97
N SER A 5 -33.93 -8.22 27.40
CA SER A 5 -33.21 -7.45 26.39
C SER A 5 -34.14 -7.03 25.24
N VAL A 6 -34.07 -5.75 24.87
CA VAL A 6 -34.71 -5.23 23.66
C VAL A 6 -33.80 -5.56 22.48
N LEU A 7 -34.24 -6.51 21.66
CA LEU A 7 -33.68 -6.81 20.35
C LEU A 7 -34.27 -5.79 19.37
N VAL A 8 -33.47 -4.84 18.90
CA VAL A 8 -33.86 -3.95 17.80
C VAL A 8 -33.56 -4.68 16.50
N ILE A 9 -34.55 -5.37 15.95
CA ILE A 9 -34.52 -5.86 14.56
C ILE A 9 -35.04 -4.71 13.69
N CYS A 10 -34.15 -4.05 12.96
CA CYS A 10 -34.55 -3.17 11.86
C CYS A 10 -34.87 -4.03 10.63
N PHE A 11 -36.15 -4.33 10.41
CA PHE A 11 -36.64 -4.65 9.07
C PHE A 11 -36.85 -3.35 8.31
N PHE A 12 -35.85 -2.87 7.58
CA PHE A 12 -36.14 -1.96 6.48
C PHE A 12 -36.62 -2.80 5.29
N HIS A 13 -37.95 -2.88 5.17
CA HIS A 13 -38.61 -3.15 3.89
C HIS A 13 -38.21 -2.06 2.89
N CYS A 14 -37.34 -2.39 1.93
CA CYS A 14 -37.35 -1.68 0.66
C CYS A 14 -38.64 -2.07 -0.08
N PHE A 15 -39.47 -1.08 -0.39
CA PHE A 15 -40.54 -1.23 -1.36
C PHE A 15 -39.93 -1.61 -2.72
N PRO A 16 -40.43 -2.64 -3.42
CA PRO A 16 -40.04 -2.87 -4.79
C PRO A 16 -40.64 -1.76 -5.66
N VAL A 17 -39.81 -1.15 -6.49
CA VAL A 17 -40.30 -0.47 -7.70
C VAL A 17 -41.00 -1.54 -8.54
N GLU A 18 -42.25 -1.28 -8.93
CA GLU A 18 -43.04 -2.20 -9.76
C GLU A 18 -42.25 -2.61 -11.01
N GLY A 19 -42.01 -3.92 -11.18
CA GLY A 19 -41.76 -4.50 -12.50
C GLY A 19 -40.49 -5.34 -12.74
N GLN A 20 -39.64 -5.64 -11.75
CA GLN A 20 -38.56 -6.63 -11.94
C GLN A 20 -38.50 -7.61 -10.76
N VAL A 21 -39.04 -8.81 -10.99
CA VAL A 21 -38.70 -9.99 -10.19
C VAL A 21 -37.27 -10.35 -10.59
N PHE A 22 -36.29 -10.06 -9.74
CA PHE A 22 -34.94 -10.59 -9.92
C PHE A 22 -35.01 -12.10 -9.64
N GLU A 23 -34.84 -12.92 -10.68
CA GLU A 23 -34.53 -14.33 -10.50
C GLU A 23 -33.29 -14.47 -9.60
N PRO A 24 -33.18 -15.51 -8.77
CA PRO A 24 -31.96 -15.75 -8.00
C PRO A 24 -30.78 -15.79 -8.97
N LEU A 25 -29.78 -14.95 -8.71
CA LEU A 25 -28.64 -14.78 -9.59
C LEU A 25 -27.95 -16.12 -9.88
N SER A 26 -27.60 -16.34 -11.14
CA SER A 26 -26.63 -17.38 -11.50
C SER A 26 -25.32 -17.16 -10.73
N ALA A 27 -24.78 -18.24 -10.17
CA ALA A 27 -23.43 -18.30 -9.63
C ALA A 27 -22.36 -18.14 -10.72
N ASP A 28 -22.72 -18.42 -11.98
CA ASP A 28 -21.83 -18.34 -13.13
C ASP A 28 -22.05 -17.01 -13.87
N PHE A 29 -21.14 -16.06 -13.67
CA PHE A 29 -21.15 -14.75 -14.31
C PHE A 29 -19.74 -14.27 -14.68
N ILE A 30 -19.68 -13.29 -15.58
CA ILE A 30 -18.48 -12.55 -15.95
C ILE A 30 -18.68 -11.06 -15.69
N LEU A 31 -17.67 -10.43 -15.10
CA LEU A 31 -17.56 -8.99 -14.94
C LEU A 31 -16.79 -8.43 -16.13
N ILE A 32 -17.31 -7.35 -16.72
CA ILE A 32 -16.74 -6.72 -17.90
C ILE A 32 -16.72 -5.22 -17.68
N TYR A 33 -15.55 -4.60 -17.73
CA TYR A 33 -15.45 -3.14 -17.72
C TYR A 33 -15.21 -2.61 -19.13
N ASP A 34 -16.11 -1.74 -19.61
CA ASP A 34 -15.91 -0.98 -20.86
C ASP A 34 -15.37 0.41 -20.53
N VAL A 35 -14.12 0.67 -20.92
CA VAL A 35 -13.39 1.91 -20.59
C VAL A 35 -14.05 3.14 -21.20
N VAL A 36 -14.54 3.03 -22.43
CA VAL A 36 -15.14 4.17 -23.14
C VAL A 36 -16.56 4.42 -22.64
N ALA A 37 -17.29 3.35 -22.29
CA ALA A 37 -18.60 3.46 -21.66
C ALA A 37 -18.53 3.86 -20.18
N ARG A 38 -17.37 3.70 -19.54
CA ARG A 38 -17.18 3.90 -18.09
C ARG A 38 -18.20 3.10 -17.27
N THR A 39 -18.47 1.88 -17.71
CA THR A 39 -19.53 1.04 -17.13
C THR A 39 -18.97 -0.34 -16.86
N LEU A 40 -19.19 -0.82 -15.64
CA LEU A 40 -18.94 -2.20 -15.25
C LEU A 40 -20.24 -2.99 -15.44
N TYR A 41 -20.16 -4.11 -16.14
CA TYR A 41 -21.29 -5.02 -16.37
C TYR A 41 -21.07 -6.30 -15.59
N ARG A 42 -22.12 -6.80 -14.94
CA ARG A 42 -22.19 -8.16 -14.43
C ARG A 42 -23.11 -8.95 -15.34
N THR A 43 -22.55 -9.95 -16.00
CA THR A 43 -23.23 -10.67 -17.07
C THR A 43 -23.34 -12.15 -16.76
N ASP A 44 -24.56 -12.68 -16.81
CA ASP A 44 -24.88 -14.08 -16.58
C ASP A 44 -24.36 -14.96 -17.73
N LEU A 45 -23.62 -16.02 -17.42
CA LEU A 45 -23.01 -16.88 -18.44
C LEU A 45 -23.98 -17.92 -19.04
N ASN A 46 -25.15 -18.12 -18.46
CA ASN A 46 -26.15 -19.09 -18.94
C ASN A 46 -27.10 -18.47 -19.97
N ASN A 47 -27.53 -17.23 -19.75
CA ASN A 47 -28.50 -16.55 -20.61
C ASN A 47 -27.99 -15.24 -21.23
N TYR A 48 -26.78 -14.79 -20.87
CA TYR A 48 -26.14 -13.57 -21.38
C TYR A 48 -26.89 -12.26 -21.06
N SER A 49 -27.81 -12.30 -20.11
CA SER A 49 -28.40 -11.08 -19.53
C SER A 49 -27.39 -10.38 -18.64
N TYR A 50 -27.46 -9.05 -18.54
CA TYR A 50 -26.53 -8.26 -17.76
C TYR A 50 -27.21 -7.18 -16.94
N VAL A 51 -26.53 -6.79 -15.86
CA VAL A 51 -26.83 -5.60 -15.07
C VAL A 51 -25.63 -4.67 -15.05
N THR A 52 -25.89 -3.37 -15.02
CA THR A 52 -24.83 -2.36 -14.89
C THR A 52 -24.54 -2.11 -13.42
N ILE A 53 -23.26 -2.15 -13.05
CA ILE A 53 -22.78 -1.78 -11.73
C ILE A 53 -22.31 -0.33 -11.78
N PRO A 54 -23.01 0.61 -11.13
CA PRO A 54 -22.58 2.00 -11.09
C PRO A 54 -21.24 2.12 -10.35
N LEU A 55 -20.34 2.90 -10.92
CA LEU A 55 -19.07 3.29 -10.31
C LEU A 55 -19.15 4.75 -9.84
N GLN A 56 -18.44 5.09 -8.76
CA GLN A 56 -18.26 6.50 -8.37
C GLN A 56 -17.74 7.37 -9.53
N ASP A 57 -18.16 8.63 -9.54
CA ASP A 57 -17.71 9.61 -10.54
C ASP A 57 -16.18 9.65 -10.62
N ASN A 58 -15.65 9.53 -11.84
CA ASN A 58 -14.22 9.51 -12.16
C ASN A 58 -13.42 8.32 -11.61
N PHE A 59 -14.07 7.22 -11.21
CA PHE A 59 -13.37 5.97 -10.95
C PHE A 59 -13.20 5.16 -12.24
N PHE A 60 -11.95 4.90 -12.63
CA PHE A 60 -11.59 4.07 -13.78
C PHE A 60 -10.82 2.85 -13.29
N PRO A 61 -11.45 1.66 -13.22
CA PRO A 61 -10.77 0.44 -12.86
C PRO A 61 -9.59 0.17 -13.81
N GLU A 62 -8.41 -0.10 -13.23
CA GLU A 62 -7.28 -0.66 -13.98
C GLU A 62 -7.38 -2.20 -14.00
N ASP A 63 -7.84 -2.80 -12.90
CA ASP A 63 -8.11 -4.23 -12.78
C ASP A 63 -9.25 -4.51 -11.78
N ILE A 64 -9.84 -5.73 -11.84
CA ILE A 64 -10.91 -6.19 -10.96
C ILE A 64 -10.77 -7.67 -10.59
N ASP A 65 -11.17 -8.01 -9.37
CA ASP A 65 -11.33 -9.40 -8.92
C ASP A 65 -12.54 -9.48 -7.97
N TYR A 66 -12.99 -10.69 -7.64
CA TYR A 66 -14.23 -10.96 -6.93
C TYR A 66 -14.01 -11.92 -5.76
N ASP A 67 -14.53 -11.53 -4.59
CA ASP A 67 -14.62 -12.38 -3.41
C ASP A 67 -15.99 -13.09 -3.38
N PRO A 68 -16.03 -14.41 -3.69
CA PRO A 68 -17.26 -15.18 -3.66
C PRO A 68 -17.82 -15.46 -2.26
N ILE A 69 -17.05 -15.28 -1.19
CA ILE A 69 -17.51 -15.54 0.17
C ILE A 69 -18.41 -14.40 0.65
N ASP A 70 -17.99 -13.15 0.42
CA ASP A 70 -18.71 -11.95 0.86
C ASP A 70 -19.59 -11.33 -0.24
N ASP A 71 -19.54 -11.84 -1.47
CA ASP A 71 -20.22 -11.30 -2.65
C ASP A 71 -19.80 -9.85 -2.95
N VAL A 72 -18.48 -9.63 -3.01
CA VAL A 72 -17.86 -8.31 -3.16
C VAL A 72 -16.88 -8.29 -4.33
N ILE A 73 -16.97 -7.24 -5.14
CA ILE A 73 -16.01 -6.94 -6.21
C ILE A 73 -14.97 -5.99 -5.66
N PHE A 74 -13.70 -6.31 -5.87
CA PHE A 74 -12.59 -5.40 -5.64
C PHE A 74 -12.13 -4.81 -6.96
N ALA A 75 -11.83 -3.51 -6.95
CA ALA A 75 -11.33 -2.81 -8.11
C ALA A 75 -10.17 -1.90 -7.72
N THR A 76 -9.13 -1.88 -8.55
CA THR A 76 -8.00 -0.98 -8.41
C THR A 76 -8.20 0.26 -9.27
N ASN A 77 -7.69 1.38 -8.80
CA ASN A 77 -7.28 2.46 -9.68
C ASN A 77 -5.88 2.91 -9.25
N ARG A 78 -5.28 3.83 -10.00
CA ARG A 78 -3.92 4.32 -9.76
C ARG A 78 -3.58 4.66 -8.29
N SER A 79 -4.53 5.12 -7.48
CA SER A 79 -4.29 5.56 -6.10
C SER A 79 -5.18 4.90 -5.04
N HIS A 80 -6.10 4.02 -5.41
CA HIS A 80 -7.08 3.44 -4.50
C HIS A 80 -7.36 1.98 -4.83
N ILE A 81 -7.65 1.21 -3.79
CA ILE A 81 -8.39 -0.04 -3.90
C ILE A 81 -9.77 0.22 -3.28
N ILE A 82 -10.81 -0.14 -4.01
CA ILE A 82 -12.20 -0.04 -3.55
C ILE A 82 -12.83 -1.42 -3.50
N SER A 83 -13.88 -1.53 -2.71
CA SER A 83 -14.81 -2.64 -2.74
C SER A 83 -16.19 -2.16 -3.17
N LEU A 84 -16.88 -2.99 -3.93
CA LEU A 84 -18.17 -2.73 -4.56
C LEU A 84 -19.08 -3.94 -4.31
N SER A 85 -20.32 -3.69 -3.90
CA SER A 85 -21.35 -4.74 -3.97
C SER A 85 -21.58 -5.15 -5.43
N THR A 86 -21.97 -6.40 -5.67
CA THR A 86 -22.27 -6.93 -7.02
C THR A 86 -23.41 -6.22 -7.78
N TYR A 87 -24.16 -5.35 -7.11
CA TYR A 87 -25.19 -4.48 -7.70
C TYR A 87 -24.85 -2.98 -7.63
N GLY A 88 -23.68 -2.62 -7.12
CA GLY A 88 -23.21 -1.23 -6.95
C GLY A 88 -24.00 -0.38 -5.94
N GLU A 89 -24.84 -0.99 -5.10
CA GLU A 89 -25.55 -0.29 -4.02
C GLU A 89 -24.61 0.26 -2.94
N ARG A 90 -23.46 -0.39 -2.75
CA ARG A 90 -22.46 -0.01 -1.75
C ARG A 90 -21.06 0.01 -2.36
N GLN A 91 -20.35 1.12 -2.15
CA GLN A 91 -18.95 1.28 -2.50
C GLN A 91 -18.18 1.79 -1.28
N THR A 92 -17.03 1.18 -0.98
CA THR A 92 -16.14 1.63 0.11
C THR A 92 -14.69 1.67 -0.37
N THR A 93 -13.93 2.64 0.13
CA THR A 93 -12.48 2.65 -0.05
C THR A 93 -11.86 1.64 0.92
N VAL A 94 -11.19 0.63 0.37
CA VAL A 94 -10.42 -0.35 1.14
C VAL A 94 -9.09 0.28 1.56
N ARG A 95 -8.43 0.97 0.61
CA ARG A 95 -7.16 1.64 0.85
C ARG A 95 -6.94 2.80 -0.11
N THR A 96 -6.39 3.89 0.42
CA THR A 96 -5.81 4.99 -0.36
C THR A 96 -4.29 4.91 -0.28
N PHE A 97 -3.65 5.10 -1.42
CA PHE A 97 -2.19 5.10 -1.57
C PHE A 97 -1.66 6.52 -1.74
N ASN A 98 -0.33 6.66 -1.59
CA ASN A 98 0.33 7.94 -1.79
C ASN A 98 0.26 8.39 -3.27
N THR A 99 0.69 9.62 -3.56
CA THR A 99 0.63 10.19 -4.91
C THR A 99 1.62 9.57 -5.89
N GLU A 100 2.60 8.81 -5.41
CA GLU A 100 3.60 8.11 -6.23
C GLU A 100 3.11 6.72 -6.65
N ALA A 101 2.12 6.17 -5.94
CA ALA A 101 1.56 4.86 -6.23
C ALA A 101 0.87 4.82 -7.60
N ASN A 102 0.91 3.63 -8.18
CA ASN A 102 0.20 3.32 -9.40
C ASN A 102 -0.28 1.87 -9.31
N ILE A 103 -1.43 1.67 -8.67
CA ILE A 103 -2.00 0.33 -8.44
C ILE A 103 -2.63 -0.17 -9.73
N ILE A 104 -2.17 -1.32 -10.22
CA ILE A 104 -2.62 -1.90 -11.49
C ILE A 104 -3.40 -3.18 -11.22
N GLY A 105 -2.71 -4.30 -11.03
CA GLY A 105 -3.32 -5.63 -10.90
C GLY A 105 -3.80 -5.96 -9.50
N ILE A 106 -4.77 -6.86 -9.41
CA ILE A 106 -5.38 -7.35 -8.18
C ILE A 106 -5.72 -8.84 -8.26
N ALA A 107 -5.44 -9.58 -7.18
CA ALA A 107 -5.78 -10.99 -7.07
C ALA A 107 -6.38 -11.31 -5.70
N VAL A 108 -7.55 -11.94 -5.68
CA VAL A 108 -8.29 -12.33 -4.48
C VAL A 108 -8.12 -13.83 -4.23
N ASP A 109 -7.61 -14.16 -3.05
CA ASP A 109 -7.71 -15.50 -2.46
C ASP A 109 -8.74 -15.45 -1.33
N ALA A 110 -9.99 -15.76 -1.67
CA ALA A 110 -11.08 -15.76 -0.71
C ALA A 110 -10.91 -16.87 0.34
N ALA A 111 -10.35 -18.03 -0.02
CA ALA A 111 -10.11 -19.13 0.93
C ALA A 111 -9.12 -18.75 2.03
N SER A 112 -8.09 -17.96 1.73
CA SER A 112 -7.14 -17.45 2.73
C SER A 112 -7.50 -16.06 3.26
N ARG A 113 -8.57 -15.44 2.76
CA ARG A 113 -9.01 -14.07 3.09
C ARG A 113 -7.95 -13.01 2.78
N LEU A 114 -7.34 -13.09 1.59
CA LEU A 114 -6.26 -12.22 1.13
C LEU A 114 -6.60 -11.54 -0.19
N LEU A 115 -6.08 -10.33 -0.35
CA LEU A 115 -6.10 -9.55 -1.58
C LEU A 115 -4.67 -9.10 -1.87
N PHE A 116 -4.11 -9.59 -2.97
CA PHE A 116 -2.81 -9.16 -3.48
C PHE A 116 -2.99 -8.04 -4.49
N TYR A 117 -2.04 -7.11 -4.54
CA TYR A 117 -2.05 -6.02 -5.52
C TYR A 117 -0.64 -5.69 -5.98
N THR A 118 -0.53 -5.20 -7.20
CA THR A 118 0.72 -4.63 -7.75
C THR A 118 0.71 -3.12 -7.62
N ASP A 119 1.84 -2.54 -7.20
CA ASP A 119 2.06 -1.10 -7.22
C ASP A 119 3.24 -0.79 -8.12
N ARG A 120 2.92 -0.39 -9.36
CA ARG A 120 3.89 -0.02 -10.38
C ARG A 120 4.66 1.25 -10.01
N GLY A 121 4.05 2.15 -9.24
CA GLY A 121 4.64 3.43 -8.90
C GLY A 121 5.75 3.30 -7.86
N ASN A 122 5.59 2.36 -6.94
CA ASN A 122 6.54 2.08 -5.86
C ASN A 122 7.40 0.81 -6.07
N ASP A 123 7.25 0.12 -7.20
CA ASP A 123 7.96 -1.14 -7.53
C ASP A 123 7.79 -2.23 -6.44
N VAL A 124 6.56 -2.43 -5.99
CA VAL A 124 6.22 -3.41 -4.94
C VAL A 124 5.01 -4.27 -5.28
N ILE A 125 4.91 -5.42 -4.61
CA ILE A 125 3.69 -6.22 -4.51
C ILE A 125 3.28 -6.24 -3.03
N GLY A 126 2.02 -5.92 -2.76
CA GLY A 126 1.47 -5.91 -1.42
C GLY A 126 0.34 -6.93 -1.25
N VAL A 127 0.01 -7.19 0.01
CA VAL A 127 -1.13 -8.01 0.42
C VAL A 127 -1.96 -7.26 1.46
N ILE A 128 -3.28 -7.41 1.39
CA ILE A 128 -4.27 -6.89 2.31
C ILE A 128 -5.11 -8.04 2.85
N SER A 129 -5.39 -8.05 4.14
CA SER A 129 -6.34 -9.00 4.74
C SER A 129 -7.76 -8.54 4.45
N LEU A 130 -8.61 -9.43 3.95
CA LEU A 130 -10.01 -9.13 3.68
C LEU A 130 -10.86 -9.00 4.96
N ASP A 131 -10.36 -9.50 6.09
CA ASP A 131 -11.11 -9.52 7.34
C ASP A 131 -10.94 -8.24 8.18
N ASN A 132 -9.77 -7.61 8.12
CA ASN A 132 -9.46 -6.44 8.94
C ASN A 132 -8.70 -5.33 8.19
N TYR A 133 -8.46 -5.50 6.88
CA TYR A 133 -7.74 -4.56 6.02
C TYR A 133 -6.32 -4.20 6.49
N SER A 134 -5.73 -4.98 7.39
CA SER A 134 -4.29 -4.91 7.65
C SER A 134 -3.51 -5.25 6.39
N HIS A 135 -2.31 -4.71 6.26
CA HIS A 135 -1.52 -4.84 5.04
C HIS A 135 -0.05 -5.16 5.31
N LYS A 136 0.60 -5.70 4.29
CA LYS A 136 2.02 -6.00 4.31
C LYS A 136 2.61 -5.81 2.91
N THR A 137 3.82 -5.28 2.84
CA THR A 137 4.61 -5.36 1.60
C THR A 137 5.25 -6.75 1.46
N VAL A 138 4.90 -7.50 0.42
CA VAL A 138 5.39 -8.87 0.20
C VAL A 138 6.70 -8.87 -0.57
N LEU A 139 6.77 -8.12 -1.67
CA LEU A 139 7.96 -8.01 -2.51
C LEU A 139 8.31 -6.53 -2.74
N ARG A 140 9.62 -6.25 -2.82
CA ARG A 140 10.19 -4.94 -3.13
C ARG A 140 11.16 -5.06 -4.29
N ASN A 141 11.38 -3.95 -5.01
CA ASN A 141 12.20 -3.91 -6.23
C ASN A 141 11.65 -4.83 -7.32
N VAL A 142 10.32 -4.80 -7.48
CA VAL A 142 9.60 -5.51 -8.55
C VAL A 142 9.54 -4.57 -9.75
N ILE A 143 10.03 -4.99 -10.91
CA ILE A 143 10.25 -4.05 -12.03
C ILE A 143 8.92 -3.81 -12.75
N TYR A 144 8.31 -2.64 -12.56
CA TYR A 144 7.06 -2.25 -13.24
C TYR A 144 6.01 -3.37 -13.23
N PRO A 145 5.56 -3.86 -12.06
CA PRO A 145 4.57 -4.92 -11.99
C PRO A 145 3.23 -4.46 -12.57
N GLU A 146 2.58 -5.31 -13.36
CA GLU A 146 1.27 -5.02 -13.97
C GLU A 146 0.20 -5.95 -13.42
N ASP A 147 0.00 -7.11 -14.04
CA ASP A 147 -1.06 -8.05 -13.70
C ASP A 147 -0.56 -9.11 -12.70
N ILE A 148 -1.46 -9.68 -11.91
CA ILE A 148 -1.17 -10.63 -10.83
C ILE A 148 -2.30 -11.63 -10.66
N VAL A 149 -1.95 -12.90 -10.42
CA VAL A 149 -2.92 -13.95 -10.05
C VAL A 149 -2.41 -14.77 -8.87
N ALA A 150 -3.35 -15.23 -8.05
CA ALA A 150 -3.08 -16.00 -6.85
C ALA A 150 -3.37 -17.50 -7.07
N ASP A 151 -2.55 -18.36 -6.46
CA ASP A 151 -2.75 -19.81 -6.36
C ASP A 151 -3.01 -20.24 -4.92
N PRO A 152 -4.28 -20.28 -4.48
CA PRO A 152 -4.64 -20.65 -3.11
C PRO A 152 -4.26 -22.08 -2.72
N ILE A 153 -4.08 -22.96 -3.71
CA ILE A 153 -3.82 -24.39 -3.48
C ILE A 153 -2.34 -24.61 -3.15
N ASN A 154 -1.45 -23.95 -3.90
CA ASN A 154 0.00 -24.09 -3.71
C ASN A 154 0.62 -22.93 -2.92
N GLY A 155 -0.11 -21.86 -2.64
CA GLY A 155 0.38 -20.70 -1.92
C GLY A 155 1.35 -19.84 -2.72
N ASN A 156 1.10 -19.68 -4.03
CA ASN A 156 1.98 -18.95 -4.95
C ASN A 156 1.27 -17.78 -5.60
N ILE A 157 1.93 -16.63 -5.69
CA ILE A 157 1.50 -15.54 -6.57
C ILE A 157 2.32 -15.54 -7.85
N TYR A 158 1.70 -15.14 -8.95
CA TYR A 158 2.32 -14.98 -10.26
C TYR A 158 2.05 -13.58 -10.75
N TRP A 159 3.05 -12.87 -11.23
CA TRP A 159 2.89 -11.50 -11.73
C TRP A 159 3.64 -11.27 -13.02
N SER A 160 3.18 -10.30 -13.80
CA SER A 160 3.89 -9.79 -14.97
C SER A 160 4.73 -8.57 -14.62
N GLU A 161 5.95 -8.53 -15.16
CA GLU A 161 6.86 -7.40 -15.06
C GLU A 161 7.19 -6.88 -16.46
N ARG A 162 7.19 -5.55 -16.59
CA ARG A 162 7.36 -4.88 -17.87
C ARG A 162 8.62 -4.02 -17.91
N GLY A 163 9.69 -4.62 -18.41
CA GLY A 163 10.90 -3.92 -18.77
C GLY A 163 10.79 -3.18 -20.11
N LEU A 164 11.83 -2.40 -20.44
CA LEU A 164 11.88 -1.62 -21.68
C LEU A 164 11.68 -2.48 -22.94
N TYR A 165 12.31 -3.67 -23.01
CA TYR A 165 12.24 -4.60 -24.15
C TYR A 165 11.93 -6.04 -23.73
N ILE A 166 11.58 -6.24 -22.47
CA ILE A 166 11.48 -7.56 -21.86
C ILE A 166 10.17 -7.61 -21.09
N LEU A 167 9.39 -8.65 -21.35
CA LEU A 167 8.23 -9.01 -20.57
C LEU A 167 8.56 -10.30 -19.82
N THR A 168 8.43 -10.28 -18.50
CA THR A 168 8.68 -11.44 -17.65
C THR A 168 7.42 -11.82 -16.91
N LEU A 169 7.24 -13.14 -16.74
CA LEU A 169 6.36 -13.68 -15.71
C LEU A 169 7.24 -14.26 -14.62
N GLU A 170 6.98 -13.84 -13.41
CA GLU A 170 7.65 -14.33 -12.21
C GLU A 170 6.63 -14.91 -11.25
N MET A 171 7.14 -15.68 -10.29
CA MET A 171 6.35 -16.24 -9.21
C MET A 171 7.11 -16.21 -7.91
N SER A 172 6.40 -16.24 -6.80
CA SER A 172 6.92 -16.48 -5.46
C SER A 172 5.86 -17.16 -4.60
N ASN A 173 6.26 -17.67 -3.45
CA ASN A 173 5.31 -17.98 -2.38
C ASN A 173 4.57 -16.69 -1.96
N TYR A 174 3.44 -16.82 -1.27
CA TYR A 174 2.66 -15.68 -0.73
C TYR A 174 3.45 -14.80 0.25
N ASP A 175 4.49 -15.33 0.88
CA ASP A 175 5.39 -14.58 1.76
C ASP A 175 6.55 -13.88 1.02
N GLY A 176 6.60 -13.99 -0.31
CA GLY A 176 7.64 -13.43 -1.16
C GLY A 176 8.90 -14.31 -1.28
N THR A 177 8.96 -15.45 -0.59
CA THR A 177 10.08 -16.38 -0.69
C THR A 177 10.01 -17.21 -1.96
N HIS A 178 11.11 -17.89 -2.30
CA HIS A 178 11.20 -18.78 -3.47
C HIS A 178 10.86 -18.10 -4.81
N ARG A 179 11.18 -16.80 -4.93
CA ARG A 179 11.01 -16.04 -6.18
C ARG A 179 11.71 -16.73 -7.35
N LYS A 180 11.00 -16.96 -8.45
CA LYS A 180 11.47 -17.66 -9.64
C LYS A 180 10.93 -17.02 -10.93
N LEU A 181 11.79 -16.92 -11.94
CA LEU A 181 11.40 -16.60 -13.31
C LEU A 181 10.63 -17.77 -13.93
N VAL A 182 9.39 -17.53 -14.35
CA VAL A 182 8.54 -18.51 -15.04
C VAL A 182 8.71 -18.40 -16.55
N MET A 183 8.72 -17.18 -17.09
CA MET A 183 8.82 -16.95 -18.52
C MET A 183 9.49 -15.61 -18.80
N GLN A 184 10.25 -15.54 -19.88
CA GLN A 184 10.81 -14.29 -20.39
C GLN A 184 10.62 -14.23 -21.90
N ASN A 185 9.96 -13.17 -22.36
CA ASN A 185 9.86 -12.84 -23.77
C ASN A 185 10.62 -11.55 -24.03
N ARG A 186 11.52 -11.59 -25.02
CA ARG A 186 12.15 -10.37 -25.55
C ARG A 186 11.31 -9.85 -26.70
N SER A 187 11.09 -8.53 -26.70
CA SER A 187 10.44 -7.80 -27.77
C SER A 187 11.47 -7.01 -28.56
N GLU A 188 11.31 -6.98 -29.88
CA GLU A 188 12.13 -6.14 -30.77
C GLU A 188 11.78 -4.65 -30.65
N VAL A 189 10.56 -4.34 -30.22
CA VAL A 189 10.06 -2.99 -29.96
C VAL A 189 9.94 -2.74 -28.46
N PRO A 190 10.09 -1.48 -27.98
CA PRO A 190 10.01 -1.24 -26.55
C PRO A 190 8.61 -1.53 -26.04
N VAL A 191 8.50 -2.51 -25.14
CA VAL A 191 7.23 -3.04 -24.64
C VAL A 191 6.50 -1.96 -23.88
N ILE A 192 7.18 -1.04 -23.18
CA ILE A 192 6.56 0.05 -22.39
C ILE A 192 5.63 0.99 -23.16
N PHE A 193 5.70 0.99 -24.50
CA PHE A 193 4.83 1.80 -25.36
C PHE A 193 3.56 1.08 -25.81
N ASP A 194 3.45 -0.23 -25.55
CA ASP A 194 2.19 -0.96 -25.73
C ASP A 194 1.10 -0.31 -24.87
N ARG A 195 -0.12 -0.15 -25.40
CA ARG A 195 -1.18 0.48 -24.62
C ARG A 195 -1.84 -0.50 -23.66
N ASP A 196 -1.72 -1.79 -23.92
CA ASP A 196 -2.41 -2.82 -23.16
C ASP A 196 -1.41 -3.66 -22.35
N PRO A 197 -1.57 -3.75 -21.02
CA PRO A 197 -0.79 -4.68 -20.21
C PRO A 197 -1.09 -6.12 -20.62
N MET A 198 -0.13 -7.03 -20.39
CA MET A 198 -0.36 -8.46 -20.59
C MET A 198 -1.25 -8.98 -19.48
N ASP A 199 -2.43 -9.45 -19.87
CA ASP A 199 -3.41 -10.09 -19.00
C ASP A 199 -3.24 -11.62 -19.05
N PHE A 200 -3.36 -12.29 -17.91
CA PHE A 200 -3.22 -13.72 -17.82
C PHE A 200 -3.99 -14.33 -16.65
N ASP A 201 -4.44 -15.57 -16.82
CA ASP A 201 -5.15 -16.31 -15.77
C ASP A 201 -4.51 -17.70 -15.54
N LEU A 202 -4.75 -18.30 -14.38
CA LEU A 202 -4.11 -19.53 -13.92
C LEU A 202 -5.16 -20.63 -13.69
N LYS A 203 -4.96 -21.77 -14.35
CA LYS A 203 -5.79 -22.96 -14.19
C LYS A 203 -4.93 -24.20 -14.07
N ASP A 204 -5.12 -24.95 -12.99
CA ASP A 204 -4.50 -26.26 -12.73
C ASP A 204 -2.96 -26.27 -12.91
N GLY A 205 -2.30 -25.16 -12.56
CA GLY A 205 -0.84 -25.00 -12.65
C GLY A 205 -0.32 -24.49 -14.01
N ASP A 206 -1.21 -24.26 -14.97
CA ASP A 206 -0.90 -23.66 -16.26
C ASP A 206 -1.41 -22.21 -16.32
N LEU A 207 -0.52 -21.30 -16.74
CA LEU A 207 -0.82 -19.89 -16.98
C LEU A 207 -1.30 -19.73 -18.43
N TYR A 208 -2.37 -18.98 -18.65
CA TYR A 208 -2.95 -18.68 -19.95
C TYR A 208 -2.79 -17.19 -20.22
N LEU A 209 -1.92 -16.85 -21.17
CA LEU A 209 -1.48 -15.49 -21.41
C LEU A 209 -2.16 -14.93 -22.65
N CYS A 210 -2.73 -13.74 -22.53
CA CYS A 210 -3.27 -12.96 -23.64
C CYS A 210 -2.15 -12.10 -24.24
N GLU A 211 -1.49 -12.57 -25.31
CA GLU A 211 -0.37 -11.86 -25.92
C GLU A 211 -0.84 -10.96 -27.06
N ASN A 212 -1.05 -9.67 -26.77
CA ASN A 212 -1.61 -8.71 -27.71
C ASN A 212 -0.76 -8.57 -29.00
N ASN A 213 0.55 -8.33 -28.87
CA ASN A 213 1.46 -8.15 -30.01
C ASN A 213 1.60 -9.38 -30.90
N HIS A 214 1.44 -10.58 -30.33
CA HIS A 214 1.50 -11.85 -31.07
C HIS A 214 0.12 -12.34 -31.51
N ARG A 215 -0.95 -11.66 -31.09
CA ARG A 215 -2.35 -11.98 -31.42
C ARG A 215 -2.73 -13.40 -31.06
N ARG A 216 -2.29 -13.88 -29.89
CA ARG A 216 -2.44 -15.28 -29.53
C ARG A 216 -2.70 -15.47 -28.05
N ILE A 217 -3.29 -16.62 -27.72
CA ILE A 217 -3.33 -17.12 -26.35
C ILE A 217 -2.28 -18.21 -26.23
N ARG A 218 -1.39 -18.06 -25.26
CA ARG A 218 -0.32 -19.02 -24.99
C ARG A 218 -0.54 -19.64 -23.61
N ARG A 219 -0.51 -20.97 -23.55
CA ARG A 219 -0.50 -21.73 -22.31
C ARG A 219 0.96 -21.96 -21.89
N VAL A 220 1.33 -21.61 -20.66
CA VAL A 220 2.67 -21.82 -20.10
C VAL A 220 2.53 -22.59 -18.81
N ASN A 221 3.19 -23.75 -18.73
CA ASN A 221 3.24 -24.50 -17.49
C ASN A 221 4.13 -23.79 -16.47
N ALA A 222 3.57 -23.43 -15.31
CA ALA A 222 4.26 -22.62 -14.31
C ALA A 222 5.53 -23.30 -13.73
N SER A 223 5.58 -24.63 -13.74
CA SER A 223 6.69 -25.40 -13.18
C SER A 223 7.84 -25.59 -14.18
N SER A 224 7.51 -25.97 -15.41
CA SER A 224 8.48 -26.34 -16.45
C SER A 224 8.84 -25.20 -17.41
N SER A 225 8.10 -24.09 -17.38
CA SER A 225 8.25 -22.95 -18.30
C SER A 225 7.99 -23.31 -19.77
N ASN A 226 7.46 -24.49 -20.05
CA ASN A 226 7.10 -24.92 -21.40
C ASN A 226 5.83 -24.21 -21.85
N GLY A 227 5.92 -23.54 -22.99
CA GLY A 227 4.81 -22.79 -23.60
C GLY A 227 4.27 -23.48 -24.84
N GLN A 228 2.95 -23.40 -25.03
CA GLN A 228 2.25 -23.84 -26.24
C GLN A 228 1.24 -22.77 -26.66
N THR A 229 1.28 -22.36 -27.92
CA THR A 229 0.18 -21.56 -28.50
C THR A 229 -1.06 -22.43 -28.63
N ILE A 230 -2.18 -21.99 -28.05
CA ILE A 230 -3.46 -22.70 -28.13
C ILE A 230 -4.50 -21.98 -28.99
N TYR A 231 -4.29 -20.70 -29.27
CA TYR A 231 -5.18 -19.90 -30.12
C TYR A 231 -4.39 -18.79 -30.82
N GLU A 232 -4.71 -18.52 -32.08
CA GLU A 232 -4.18 -17.39 -32.86
C GLU A 232 -5.35 -16.61 -33.48
N ASN A 233 -5.33 -15.30 -33.34
CA ASN A 233 -6.33 -14.37 -33.88
C ASN A 233 -5.82 -13.76 -35.19
N GLU A 234 -6.60 -13.92 -36.26
CA GLU A 234 -6.29 -13.31 -37.56
C GLU A 234 -6.72 -11.83 -37.65
N GLY A 235 -7.61 -11.39 -36.75
CA GLY A 235 -8.19 -10.04 -36.72
C GLY A 235 -7.35 -8.94 -36.06
N ASP A 236 -7.99 -7.77 -35.89
CA ASP A 236 -7.41 -6.58 -35.26
C ASP A 236 -7.29 -6.74 -33.74
N THR A 237 -6.37 -6.00 -33.11
CA THR A 237 -5.77 -6.37 -31.79
C THR A 237 -5.91 -5.28 -30.73
N LEU A 238 -6.99 -4.50 -30.76
CA LEU A 238 -7.16 -3.45 -29.77
C LEU A 238 -7.67 -4.11 -28.48
N ALA A 239 -6.81 -4.26 -27.47
CA ALA A 239 -7.04 -4.91 -26.17
C ALA A 239 -7.24 -6.44 -26.17
N CYS A 240 -6.35 -7.12 -25.44
CA CYS A 240 -6.39 -8.54 -25.12
C CYS A 240 -6.65 -8.70 -23.62
N ARG A 241 -7.81 -9.26 -23.25
CA ARG A 241 -8.14 -9.62 -21.87
C ARG A 241 -8.56 -11.08 -21.79
N ILE A 242 -8.30 -11.75 -20.68
CA ILE A 242 -8.53 -13.18 -20.52
C ILE A 242 -9.01 -13.50 -19.10
N THR A 243 -9.95 -14.42 -18.99
CA THR A 243 -10.34 -15.02 -17.72
C THR A 243 -10.80 -16.44 -17.95
N ILE A 244 -10.64 -17.29 -16.94
CA ILE A 244 -10.98 -18.70 -16.99
C ILE A 244 -12.10 -18.95 -15.99
N HIS A 245 -13.18 -19.51 -16.51
CA HIS A 245 -14.27 -19.97 -15.68
C HIS A 245 -14.53 -21.44 -15.96
N GLN A 246 -14.53 -22.24 -14.89
CA GLN A 246 -14.66 -23.70 -14.94
C GLN A 246 -13.58 -24.35 -15.82
N SER A 247 -13.92 -24.72 -17.06
CA SER A 247 -13.02 -25.34 -18.04
C SER A 247 -13.12 -24.64 -19.40
N LYS A 248 -13.36 -23.33 -19.40
CA LYS A 248 -13.45 -22.52 -20.62
C LYS A 248 -12.67 -21.23 -20.46
N ILE A 249 -12.08 -20.80 -21.56
CA ILE A 249 -11.33 -19.56 -21.67
C ILE A 249 -12.27 -18.51 -22.26
N TYR A 250 -12.43 -17.40 -21.57
CA TYR A 250 -13.16 -16.23 -22.03
C TYR A 250 -12.14 -15.13 -22.29
N PHE A 251 -12.22 -14.50 -23.46
CA PHE A 251 -11.20 -13.54 -23.86
C PHE A 251 -11.71 -12.51 -24.84
N THR A 252 -10.95 -11.42 -25.00
CA THR A 252 -11.20 -10.39 -26.01
C THR A 252 -10.02 -10.26 -26.96
N PHE A 253 -10.31 -9.98 -28.22
CA PHE A 253 -9.40 -9.31 -29.16
C PHE A 253 -10.22 -8.26 -29.90
N GLY A 254 -10.11 -6.99 -29.51
CA GLY A 254 -11.01 -5.95 -30.03
C GLY A 254 -12.28 -5.80 -29.20
N SER A 255 -13.42 -5.67 -29.88
CA SER A 255 -14.72 -5.31 -29.26
C SER A 255 -15.59 -6.51 -28.87
N GLU A 256 -15.19 -7.71 -29.25
CA GLU A 256 -15.99 -8.93 -29.09
C GLU A 256 -15.42 -9.79 -27.97
N ILE A 257 -16.29 -10.38 -27.14
CA ILE A 257 -15.90 -11.41 -26.18
C ILE A 257 -16.13 -12.78 -26.83
N LYS A 258 -15.09 -13.58 -26.79
CA LYS A 258 -15.03 -14.92 -27.34
C LYS A 258 -14.87 -15.94 -26.22
N ARG A 259 -15.24 -17.17 -26.53
CA ARG A 259 -15.07 -18.33 -25.67
C ARG A 259 -14.36 -19.45 -26.41
N LEU A 260 -13.48 -20.15 -25.71
CA LEU A 260 -12.74 -21.32 -26.18
C LEU A 260 -12.79 -22.44 -25.15
N GLU A 261 -12.68 -23.68 -25.59
CA GLU A 261 -12.31 -24.79 -24.71
C GLU A 261 -10.83 -24.71 -24.34
N MET A 262 -10.42 -25.33 -23.21
CA MET A 262 -9.04 -25.23 -22.71
C MET A 262 -7.96 -25.76 -23.69
N ASP A 263 -8.36 -26.58 -24.67
CA ASP A 263 -7.47 -27.18 -25.67
C ASP A 263 -7.29 -26.32 -26.93
N GLY A 264 -7.95 -25.17 -27.01
CA GLY A 264 -7.88 -24.29 -28.17
C GLY A 264 -9.03 -24.44 -29.17
N THR A 265 -9.97 -25.35 -28.93
CA THR A 265 -11.05 -25.66 -29.87
C THR A 265 -12.37 -24.94 -29.52
N GLY A 266 -13.32 -24.97 -30.46
CA GLY A 266 -14.70 -24.55 -30.20
C GLY A 266 -14.88 -23.04 -30.06
N GLU A 267 -14.07 -22.23 -30.77
CA GLU A 267 -14.21 -20.76 -30.76
C GLU A 267 -15.67 -20.36 -31.00
N THR A 268 -16.21 -19.61 -30.06
CA THR A 268 -17.58 -19.10 -30.13
C THR A 268 -17.59 -17.63 -29.76
N ASN A 269 -18.13 -16.78 -30.63
CA ASN A 269 -18.46 -15.40 -30.29
C ASN A 269 -19.67 -15.40 -29.35
N LEU A 270 -19.53 -14.76 -28.20
CA LEU A 270 -20.63 -14.64 -27.25
C LEU A 270 -21.56 -13.50 -27.67
N PRO A 271 -22.88 -13.62 -27.43
CA PRO A 271 -23.89 -12.71 -27.96
C PRO A 271 -23.98 -11.40 -27.15
N PHE A 272 -22.82 -10.78 -26.88
CA PHE A 272 -22.75 -9.50 -26.17
C PHE A 272 -22.79 -8.33 -27.14
N ASP A 273 -23.23 -7.18 -26.62
CA ASP A 273 -23.07 -5.91 -27.30
C ASP A 273 -21.58 -5.66 -27.55
N LYS A 274 -21.26 -5.11 -28.73
CA LYS A 274 -19.88 -4.77 -29.08
C LYS A 274 -19.34 -3.75 -28.07
N LEU A 275 -18.29 -4.16 -27.35
CA LEU A 275 -17.60 -3.30 -26.40
C LEU A 275 -16.90 -2.18 -27.15
N ARG A 276 -16.94 -0.96 -26.60
CA ARG A 276 -16.20 0.15 -27.22
C ARG A 276 -14.71 0.02 -26.97
N TYR A 277 -14.32 -0.41 -25.77
CA TYR A 277 -12.95 -0.82 -25.44
C TYR A 277 -12.95 -1.69 -24.16
N PRO A 278 -12.69 -3.01 -24.23
CA PRO A 278 -12.62 -3.84 -23.04
C PRO A 278 -11.41 -3.45 -22.19
N GLY A 279 -11.68 -2.97 -20.97
CA GLY A 279 -10.65 -2.58 -20.01
C GLY A 279 -10.15 -3.74 -19.18
N VAL A 280 -11.06 -4.56 -18.66
CA VAL A 280 -10.79 -5.77 -17.90
C VAL A 280 -12.00 -6.71 -17.99
N ILE A 281 -11.75 -8.02 -17.99
CA ILE A 281 -12.77 -9.04 -17.81
C ILE A 281 -12.36 -9.96 -16.67
N HIS A 282 -13.30 -10.34 -15.82
CA HIS A 282 -13.03 -11.28 -14.73
C HIS A 282 -14.24 -12.18 -14.51
N ALA A 283 -14.06 -13.48 -14.54
CA ALA A 283 -15.12 -14.43 -14.24
C ALA A 283 -14.85 -15.12 -12.90
N HIS A 284 -15.92 -15.37 -12.15
CA HIS A 284 -15.83 -16.05 -10.87
C HIS A 284 -15.09 -17.40 -11.00
N SER A 285 -13.99 -17.62 -10.29
CA SER A 285 -13.30 -18.91 -10.31
C SER A 285 -13.62 -19.72 -9.06
N ASN A 286 -14.03 -20.99 -9.23
CA ASN A 286 -14.17 -21.95 -8.11
C ASN A 286 -12.85 -22.16 -7.34
N ARG A 287 -11.71 -21.76 -7.93
CA ARG A 287 -10.42 -21.83 -7.26
C ARG A 287 -10.31 -20.89 -6.06
N SER A 288 -11.00 -19.76 -6.09
CA SER A 288 -11.07 -18.83 -4.96
C SER A 288 -11.78 -19.46 -3.75
N LEU A 289 -12.48 -20.59 -3.95
CA LEU A 289 -13.11 -21.42 -2.92
C LEU A 289 -12.32 -22.70 -2.59
N ALA A 290 -11.10 -22.85 -3.11
CA ALA A 290 -10.29 -24.04 -2.85
C ALA A 290 -9.93 -24.14 -1.36
N THR A 291 -10.13 -25.31 -0.76
CA THR A 291 -9.77 -25.53 0.64
C THR A 291 -8.26 -25.67 0.79
N ASN A 292 -7.67 -24.89 1.68
CA ASN A 292 -6.24 -24.93 2.01
C ASN A 292 -6.03 -24.83 3.54
N GLY A 293 -4.78 -24.80 4.00
CA GLY A 293 -4.46 -24.76 5.42
C GLY A 293 -4.93 -23.49 6.17
N CYS A 294 -5.42 -22.47 5.46
CA CYS A 294 -5.92 -21.23 6.01
C CYS A 294 -7.45 -21.13 6.07
N SER A 295 -8.18 -22.02 5.39
CA SER A 295 -9.64 -21.93 5.24
C SER A 295 -10.39 -22.02 6.58
N ASP A 296 -9.89 -22.81 7.54
CA ASP A 296 -10.52 -22.96 8.85
C ASP A 296 -9.92 -21.98 9.86
N GLY A 297 -10.70 -20.96 10.26
CA GLY A 297 -10.33 -20.03 11.33
C GLY A 297 -8.99 -19.33 11.07
N ARG A 298 -8.70 -18.97 9.81
CA ARG A 298 -7.43 -18.38 9.37
C ARG A 298 -6.21 -19.26 9.71
N GLY A 299 -6.40 -20.57 9.74
CA GLY A 299 -5.40 -21.54 10.16
C GLY A 299 -4.93 -21.37 11.61
N GLY A 300 -5.57 -20.54 12.44
CA GLY A 300 -5.11 -20.16 13.79
C GLY A 300 -4.10 -19.01 13.82
N CYS A 301 -3.94 -18.26 12.73
CA CYS A 301 -3.11 -17.05 12.70
C CYS A 301 -3.87 -15.83 13.24
N SER A 302 -3.17 -14.96 13.96
CA SER A 302 -3.74 -13.70 14.45
C SER A 302 -4.01 -12.67 13.33
N HIS A 303 -3.17 -12.64 12.29
CA HIS A 303 -3.23 -11.64 11.22
C HIS A 303 -3.20 -12.24 9.81
N PHE A 304 -2.04 -12.62 9.26
CA PHE A 304 -2.01 -13.25 7.93
C PHE A 304 -1.82 -14.76 8.07
N CYS A 305 -2.56 -15.52 7.27
CA CYS A 305 -2.30 -16.93 7.04
C CYS A 305 -1.98 -17.12 5.57
N PHE A 306 -0.81 -17.67 5.29
CA PHE A 306 -0.38 -18.02 3.94
C PHE A 306 -0.43 -19.54 3.77
N PRO A 307 -1.21 -20.05 2.80
CA PRO A 307 -1.24 -21.47 2.51
C PRO A 307 0.10 -21.92 1.95
N LEU A 308 0.43 -23.18 2.17
CA LEU A 308 1.60 -23.85 1.64
C LEU A 308 1.18 -25.16 0.96
N PRO A 309 1.99 -25.71 0.04
CA PRO A 309 1.67 -26.96 -0.62
C PRO A 309 1.37 -28.10 0.37
N GLY A 310 0.47 -29.00 -0.03
CA GLY A 310 0.08 -30.16 0.79
C GLY A 310 -0.87 -29.82 1.94
N GLY A 311 -1.52 -28.65 1.92
CA GLY A 311 -2.50 -28.25 2.94
C GLY A 311 -1.89 -27.71 4.23
N SER A 312 -0.58 -27.46 4.23
CA SER A 312 0.09 -26.77 5.35
C SER A 312 -0.12 -25.25 5.26
N ARG A 313 0.28 -24.52 6.30
CA ARG A 313 0.16 -23.06 6.36
C ARG A 313 1.26 -22.43 7.19
N MET A 314 1.46 -21.12 7.02
CA MET A 314 2.29 -20.31 7.90
C MET A 314 1.60 -19.00 8.28
N CYS A 315 1.89 -18.48 9.47
CA CYS A 315 1.41 -17.17 9.86
C CYS A 315 2.41 -16.08 9.48
N SER A 316 1.91 -14.90 9.16
CA SER A 316 2.71 -13.71 8.92
C SER A 316 2.05 -12.49 9.55
N CYS A 317 2.85 -11.44 9.75
CA CYS A 317 2.40 -10.21 10.40
C CYS A 317 2.36 -9.03 9.44
N PRO A 318 1.48 -8.04 9.69
CA PRO A 318 1.47 -6.75 9.00
C PRO A 318 2.81 -6.03 9.09
N ASP A 319 2.96 -5.00 8.26
CA ASP A 319 4.07 -4.07 8.41
C ASP A 319 4.04 -3.48 9.86
N VAL A 320 5.20 -3.34 10.50
CA VAL A 320 5.38 -2.82 11.88
C VAL A 320 4.97 -3.81 13.02
N MET A 321 4.64 -5.07 12.69
CA MET A 321 4.41 -6.12 13.67
C MET A 321 5.39 -7.29 13.52
N VAL A 322 5.66 -8.00 14.61
CA VAL A 322 6.57 -9.16 14.66
C VAL A 322 5.81 -10.41 15.06
N LEU A 323 6.10 -11.51 14.36
CA LEU A 323 5.54 -12.83 14.66
C LEU A 323 6.22 -13.40 15.91
N GLN A 324 5.40 -13.79 16.88
CA GLN A 324 5.87 -14.32 18.15
C GLN A 324 6.40 -15.77 18.01
N PRO A 325 7.16 -16.28 19.00
CA PRO A 325 7.69 -17.64 18.99
C PRO A 325 6.65 -18.76 18.93
N ASP A 326 5.37 -18.46 19.17
CA ASP A 326 4.26 -19.40 18.97
C ASP A 326 3.92 -19.63 17.48
N HIS A 327 4.53 -18.86 16.58
CA HIS A 327 4.30 -18.86 15.14
C HIS A 327 2.85 -18.61 14.74
N GLN A 328 2.10 -17.84 15.55
CA GLN A 328 0.67 -17.56 15.37
C GLN A 328 0.30 -16.10 15.69
N THR A 329 0.82 -15.56 16.79
CA THR A 329 0.46 -14.23 17.27
C THR A 329 1.41 -13.16 16.73
N CYS A 330 0.85 -12.00 16.38
CA CYS A 330 1.60 -10.83 15.97
C CYS A 330 1.43 -9.77 17.03
N GLU A 331 2.55 -9.15 17.42
CA GLU A 331 2.55 -8.02 18.33
C GLU A 331 3.23 -6.83 17.69
N GLU A 332 2.76 -5.63 18.01
CA GLU A 332 3.39 -4.40 17.57
C GLU A 332 4.81 -4.30 18.10
N PHE A 333 5.72 -3.91 17.21
CA PHE A 333 7.10 -3.67 17.60
C PHE A 333 7.28 -2.19 17.91
N SER A 334 7.47 -1.87 19.19
CA SER A 334 7.73 -0.51 19.62
C SER A 334 9.24 -0.24 19.61
N ILE A 335 9.67 0.73 18.81
CA ILE A 335 11.07 1.16 18.77
C ILE A 335 11.26 2.53 19.40
N LEU A 336 12.39 2.68 20.09
CA LEU A 336 12.95 3.96 20.48
C LEU A 336 14.14 4.26 19.58
N LEU A 337 14.11 5.41 18.90
CA LEU A 337 15.25 5.91 18.14
C LEU A 337 16.11 6.81 19.02
N MET A 338 17.43 6.62 18.98
CA MET A 338 18.38 7.37 19.79
C MET A 338 19.58 7.82 18.96
N ALA A 339 19.86 9.12 18.93
CA ALA A 339 21.07 9.68 18.34
C ALA A 339 22.14 9.87 19.42
N THR A 340 23.38 9.50 19.10
CA THR A 340 24.54 9.64 19.98
C THR A 340 25.59 10.52 19.33
N ASN A 341 25.90 11.66 19.95
CA ASN A 341 26.90 12.62 19.47
C ASN A 341 28.34 12.13 19.62
N ASP A 342 28.62 11.32 20.64
CA ASP A 342 29.95 10.82 20.99
C ASP A 342 30.39 9.67 20.07
N ARG A 343 29.44 8.83 19.65
CA ARG A 343 29.67 7.71 18.73
C ARG A 343 29.24 8.00 17.29
N SER A 344 28.77 9.22 17.02
CA SER A 344 28.30 9.64 15.69
C SER A 344 27.35 8.61 15.06
N SER A 345 26.35 8.18 15.82
CA SER A 345 25.52 7.02 15.49
C SER A 345 24.07 7.25 15.83
N ILE A 346 23.18 6.57 15.12
CA ILE A 346 21.75 6.47 15.44
C ILE A 346 21.45 5.00 15.72
N TYR A 347 20.72 4.73 16.79
CA TYR A 347 20.31 3.40 17.23
C TYR A 347 18.79 3.28 17.18
N ALA A 348 18.30 2.11 16.78
CA ALA A 348 16.94 1.66 17.03
C ALA A 348 16.98 0.66 18.18
N ILE A 349 16.22 0.97 19.24
CA ILE A 349 16.13 0.15 20.45
C ILE A 349 14.75 -0.47 20.47
N ASP A 350 14.71 -1.80 20.50
CA ASP A 350 13.49 -2.57 20.71
C ASP A 350 13.03 -2.41 22.16
N LEU A 351 11.82 -1.88 22.35
CA LEU A 351 11.26 -1.68 23.68
C LEU A 351 10.73 -2.97 24.32
N SER A 352 10.55 -4.05 23.55
CA SER A 352 10.04 -5.33 24.07
C SER A 352 11.11 -6.12 24.83
N ASN A 353 12.34 -6.12 24.34
CA ASN A 353 13.46 -6.89 24.92
C ASN A 353 14.67 -6.03 25.31
N GLY A 354 14.72 -4.76 24.89
CA GLY A 354 15.82 -3.83 25.17
C GLY A 354 17.00 -3.95 24.19
N ASP A 355 16.91 -4.76 23.14
CA ASP A 355 17.97 -4.93 22.16
C ASP A 355 18.15 -3.66 21.32
N SER A 356 19.41 -3.24 21.14
CA SER A 356 19.74 -2.05 20.37
C SER A 356 20.50 -2.41 19.11
N ILE A 357 20.05 -1.91 17.97
CA ILE A 357 20.71 -2.06 16.67
C ILE A 357 21.19 -0.69 16.21
N GLN A 358 22.46 -0.59 15.85
CA GLN A 358 23.00 0.61 15.20
C GLN A 358 22.51 0.68 13.75
N SER A 359 21.86 1.78 13.37
CA SER A 359 21.47 2.01 11.98
C SER A 359 22.72 2.17 11.09
N PRO A 360 22.84 1.42 9.98
CA PRO A 360 24.04 1.42 9.13
C PRO A 360 24.07 2.64 8.20
N LEU A 361 24.15 3.83 8.79
CA LEU A 361 24.14 5.11 8.09
C LEU A 361 25.57 5.62 7.86
N GLY A 362 25.83 6.24 6.71
CA GLY A 362 27.14 6.81 6.38
C GLY A 362 27.21 8.31 6.71
N ASN A 363 28.41 8.86 6.91
CA ASN A 363 28.65 10.30 7.08
C ASN A 363 27.83 10.96 8.21
N LEU A 364 27.81 10.37 9.40
CA LEU A 364 27.32 11.02 10.61
C LEU A 364 28.51 11.61 11.36
N GLU A 365 28.38 12.86 11.83
CA GLU A 365 29.40 13.51 12.65
C GLU A 365 28.82 13.82 14.03
N LYS A 366 27.79 14.65 14.11
CA LYS A 366 27.09 15.00 15.37
C LYS A 366 25.58 15.05 15.15
N PRO A 367 24.92 13.87 15.03
CA PRO A 367 23.47 13.79 14.91
C PRO A 367 22.79 14.27 16.19
N ARG A 368 22.00 15.33 16.12
CA ARG A 368 21.44 16.00 17.31
C ARG A 368 19.99 15.65 17.59
N ALA A 369 19.11 15.92 16.65
CA ALA A 369 17.67 15.72 16.80
C ALA A 369 17.17 14.69 15.81
N LEU A 370 16.14 13.94 16.20
CA LEU A 370 15.52 12.89 15.40
C LEU A 370 14.02 13.11 15.31
N SER A 371 13.45 12.82 14.15
CA SER A 371 12.02 12.64 13.97
C SER A 371 11.78 11.47 13.02
N TYR A 372 10.63 10.83 13.14
CA TYR A 372 10.25 9.69 12.32
C TYR A 372 9.01 10.02 11.49
N ASP A 373 8.95 9.48 10.28
CA ASP A 373 7.78 9.45 9.41
C ASP A 373 7.31 8.00 9.29
N SER A 374 6.27 7.65 10.05
CA SER A 374 5.68 6.32 10.15
C SER A 374 5.07 5.83 8.84
N ILE A 375 4.58 6.75 8.00
CA ILE A 375 3.93 6.43 6.73
C ILE A 375 4.96 5.85 5.74
N ASN A 376 6.11 6.51 5.61
CA ASN A 376 7.18 6.09 4.69
C ASN A 376 8.33 5.34 5.38
N GLN A 377 8.25 5.11 6.69
CA GLN A 377 9.28 4.48 7.51
C GLN A 377 10.66 5.17 7.43
N THR A 378 10.65 6.50 7.37
CA THR A 378 11.84 7.34 7.18
C THR A 378 12.21 8.06 8.46
N ILE A 379 13.48 7.95 8.87
CA ILE A 379 14.08 8.78 9.91
C ILE A 379 14.61 10.07 9.30
N PHE A 380 14.43 11.19 10.00
CA PHE A 380 15.01 12.47 9.69
C PHE A 380 15.89 12.91 10.85
N TRP A 381 17.06 13.46 10.56
CA TRP A 381 17.95 13.98 11.59
C TRP A 381 18.67 15.25 11.20
N THR A 382 19.03 16.03 12.22
CA THR A 382 19.92 17.17 12.08
C THR A 382 21.34 16.77 12.44
N ASP A 383 22.33 17.25 11.69
CA ASP A 383 23.74 17.13 12.04
C ASP A 383 24.36 18.53 12.21
N ILE A 384 24.86 18.80 13.43
CA ILE A 384 25.38 20.12 13.79
C ILE A 384 26.72 20.39 13.10
N THR A 385 27.60 19.40 13.00
CA THR A 385 28.95 19.59 12.43
C THR A 385 28.87 19.70 10.91
N LEU A 386 27.98 18.92 10.29
CA LEU A 386 27.80 18.95 8.84
C LEU A 386 26.90 20.10 8.37
N HIS A 387 26.21 20.79 9.28
CA HIS A 387 25.23 21.83 8.97
C HIS A 387 24.16 21.33 7.99
N MET A 388 23.60 20.15 8.24
CA MET A 388 22.70 19.48 7.30
C MET A 388 21.52 18.81 8.00
N ILE A 389 20.44 18.67 7.24
CA ILE A 389 19.30 17.81 7.57
C ILE A 389 19.35 16.64 6.60
N PHE A 390 19.30 15.43 7.15
CA PHE A 390 19.33 14.18 6.39
C PHE A 390 18.06 13.38 6.59
N SER A 391 17.87 12.41 5.71
CA SER A 391 16.83 11.39 5.81
C SER A 391 17.39 10.02 5.39
N ALA A 392 16.83 8.95 5.92
CA ALA A 392 17.09 7.57 5.51
C ALA A 392 16.00 6.65 6.08
N THR A 393 15.95 5.40 5.63
CA THR A 393 15.24 4.34 6.38
C THR A 393 16.06 3.91 7.61
N ILE A 394 15.42 3.26 8.58
CA ILE A 394 16.11 2.71 9.77
C ILE A 394 17.22 1.72 9.38
N SER A 395 17.03 1.00 8.26
CA SER A 395 18.01 0.06 7.70
C SER A 395 19.13 0.75 6.91
N GLY A 396 19.20 2.09 6.92
CA GLY A 396 20.22 2.89 6.22
C GLY A 396 20.06 3.02 4.70
N ARG A 397 18.96 2.51 4.14
CA ARG A 397 18.65 2.68 2.70
C ARG A 397 18.12 4.08 2.42
N ASP A 398 18.30 4.51 1.17
CA ASP A 398 17.82 5.79 0.64
C ASP A 398 18.31 7.00 1.43
N GLN A 399 19.53 6.92 1.96
CA GLN A 399 20.13 8.03 2.67
C GLN A 399 20.31 9.24 1.75
N LYS A 400 19.66 10.36 2.10
CA LYS A 400 19.63 11.59 1.31
C LYS A 400 19.87 12.82 2.17
N ALA A 401 20.58 13.77 1.60
CA ALA A 401 20.68 15.13 2.10
C ALA A 401 19.40 15.90 1.74
N ILE A 402 18.56 16.20 2.73
CA ILE A 402 17.32 16.96 2.53
C ILE A 402 17.63 18.46 2.40
N ARG A 403 18.53 18.97 3.24
CA ARG A 403 18.85 20.41 3.21
C ARG A 403 20.26 20.70 3.69
N TYR A 404 20.95 21.55 2.92
CA TYR A 404 22.15 22.24 3.37
C TYR A 404 21.76 23.50 4.15
N LEU A 405 22.24 23.60 5.38
CA LEU A 405 22.05 24.77 6.22
C LEU A 405 23.25 25.71 6.10
N LYS A 406 23.15 26.90 6.70
CA LYS A 406 24.26 27.85 6.71
C LYS A 406 25.43 27.29 7.54
N ILE A 407 26.66 27.63 7.18
CA ILE A 407 27.88 27.23 7.91
C ILE A 407 27.87 27.64 9.39
N ASN A 408 27.12 28.68 9.75
CA ASN A 408 26.97 29.11 11.14
C ASN A 408 25.67 28.61 11.78
N SER A 409 25.03 27.58 11.21
CA SER A 409 23.80 26.99 11.75
C SER A 409 24.10 25.99 12.85
N SER A 410 23.23 25.95 13.85
CA SER A 410 23.25 24.94 14.91
C SER A 410 21.85 24.35 15.03
N PRO A 411 21.51 23.34 14.21
CA PRO A 411 20.17 22.77 14.19
C PRO A 411 19.92 21.87 15.41
N GLN A 412 19.12 22.36 16.36
CA GLN A 412 18.95 21.72 17.68
C GLN A 412 17.75 20.79 17.78
N GLY A 413 16.70 21.03 17.00
CA GLY A 413 15.42 20.32 17.08
C GLY A 413 14.83 20.08 15.71
N ILE A 414 14.05 19.02 15.60
CA ILE A 414 13.37 18.61 14.37
C ILE A 414 12.03 17.96 14.70
N ALA A 415 10.99 18.29 13.93
CA ALA A 415 9.67 17.68 14.07
C ALA A 415 9.03 17.46 12.71
N VAL A 416 8.46 16.28 12.49
CA VAL A 416 7.73 15.93 11.27
C VAL A 416 6.23 15.93 11.55
N ASP A 417 5.46 16.55 10.65
CA ASP A 417 4.03 16.35 10.52
C ASP A 417 3.78 15.45 9.30
N GLU A 418 3.53 14.17 9.58
CA GLU A 418 3.32 13.12 8.58
C GLU A 418 2.04 13.31 7.78
N THR A 419 1.03 14.00 8.35
CA THR A 419 -0.25 14.27 7.69
C THR A 419 -0.11 15.39 6.68
N SER A 420 0.56 16.48 7.08
CA SER A 420 0.77 17.65 6.23
C SER A 420 1.99 17.52 5.30
N ARG A 421 2.80 16.47 5.46
CA ARG A 421 4.08 16.24 4.77
C ARG A 421 5.06 17.41 4.95
N LEU A 422 5.11 17.95 6.17
CA LEU A 422 5.96 19.08 6.55
C LEU A 422 6.99 18.66 7.60
N LEU A 423 8.15 19.32 7.57
CA LEU A 423 9.22 19.18 8.55
C LEU A 423 9.56 20.56 9.09
N PHE A 424 9.69 20.65 10.41
CA PHE A 424 10.07 21.85 11.13
C PHE A 424 11.44 21.62 11.76
N TYR A 425 12.29 22.63 11.71
CA TYR A 425 13.57 22.59 12.42
C TYR A 425 13.85 23.94 13.08
N THR A 426 14.61 23.87 14.17
CA THR A 426 15.15 25.02 14.88
C THR A 426 16.62 25.21 14.51
N ASP A 427 17.08 26.45 14.47
CA ASP A 427 18.50 26.78 14.39
C ASP A 427 18.82 27.80 15.48
N ARG A 428 19.58 27.33 16.48
CA ARG A 428 19.87 28.07 17.70
C ARG A 428 20.67 29.34 17.41
N GLU A 429 21.78 29.21 16.68
CA GLU A 429 22.73 30.31 16.45
C GLU A 429 22.13 31.41 15.55
N ASN A 430 21.25 31.03 14.63
CA ASN A 430 20.55 32.00 13.79
C ASN A 430 19.24 32.50 14.40
N GLY A 431 18.76 31.87 15.48
CA GLY A 431 17.51 32.20 16.14
C GLY A 431 16.29 32.04 15.24
N ILE A 432 16.25 30.97 14.43
CA ILE A 432 15.15 30.74 13.50
C ILE A 432 14.42 29.42 13.76
N ILE A 433 13.15 29.42 13.37
CA ILE A 433 12.38 28.21 13.13
C ILE A 433 11.92 28.27 11.69
N ALA A 434 12.15 27.18 10.96
CA ALA A 434 11.78 27.07 9.57
C ALA A 434 10.98 25.79 9.33
N VAL A 435 10.08 25.89 8.36
CA VAL A 435 9.30 24.77 7.81
C VAL A 435 9.82 24.44 6.43
N LEU A 436 9.87 23.15 6.10
CA LEU A 436 10.19 22.61 4.79
C LEU A 436 9.25 21.48 4.40
N SER A 437 9.06 21.29 3.09
CA SER A 437 8.47 20.05 2.56
C SER A 437 9.42 18.88 2.83
N LEU A 438 8.91 17.67 3.07
CA LEU A 438 9.76 16.52 3.43
C LEU A 438 10.84 16.16 2.40
N ASP A 439 10.65 16.56 1.14
CA ASP A 439 11.64 16.43 0.05
C ASP A 439 12.74 17.52 0.06
N GLY A 440 12.62 18.54 0.93
CA GLY A 440 13.57 19.64 1.07
C GLY A 440 13.48 20.74 0.02
N VAL A 441 12.56 20.64 -0.94
CA VAL A 441 12.44 21.56 -2.09
C VAL A 441 11.95 22.93 -1.64
N SER A 442 10.86 22.97 -0.88
CA SER A 442 10.24 24.21 -0.40
C SER A 442 10.66 24.52 1.03
N GLN A 443 10.99 25.78 1.32
CA GLN A 443 11.33 26.22 2.67
C GLN A 443 10.74 27.60 2.96
N LYS A 444 10.28 27.81 4.19
CA LYS A 444 9.92 29.13 4.73
C LYS A 444 10.43 29.29 6.16
N VAL A 445 11.03 30.44 6.47
CA VAL A 445 11.34 30.83 7.85
C VAL A 445 10.07 31.43 8.46
N ILE A 446 9.59 30.86 9.57
CA ILE A 446 8.31 31.22 10.20
C ILE A 446 8.50 31.97 11.51
N VAL A 447 9.63 31.74 12.20
CA VAL A 447 10.03 32.53 13.38
C VAL A 447 11.47 32.99 13.17
N ARG A 448 11.74 34.25 13.50
CA ARG A 448 13.10 34.80 13.53
C ARG A 448 13.24 35.73 14.74
N ASN A 449 13.95 35.24 15.76
CA ASN A 449 14.40 36.04 16.88
C ASN A 449 15.77 35.53 17.34
N LYS A 450 16.82 36.31 17.05
CA LYS A 450 18.20 35.96 17.40
C LYS A 450 18.45 35.83 18.90
N PHE A 451 17.59 36.41 19.73
CA PHE A 451 17.76 36.41 21.19
C PHE A 451 16.98 35.30 21.90
N GLU A 452 16.24 34.45 21.17
CA GLU A 452 15.45 33.37 21.78
C GLU A 452 16.20 32.04 21.84
N GLU A 453 17.21 31.81 21.01
CA GLU A 453 17.97 30.54 21.00
C GLU A 453 17.04 29.30 21.02
N PRO A 454 16.26 29.06 19.95
CA PRO A 454 15.33 27.94 19.89
C PRO A 454 16.09 26.61 19.93
N HIS A 455 15.57 25.65 20.71
CA HIS A 455 16.23 24.37 20.95
C HIS A 455 15.37 23.22 20.41
N ASP A 456 14.53 22.58 21.23
CA ASP A 456 13.69 21.47 20.77
C ASP A 456 12.34 21.96 20.24
N ILE A 457 11.70 21.17 19.38
CA ILE A 457 10.44 21.51 18.72
C ILE A 457 9.56 20.28 18.55
N VAL A 458 8.26 20.44 18.76
CA VAL A 458 7.23 19.43 18.48
C VAL A 458 6.05 20.06 17.75
N THR A 459 5.34 19.23 16.98
CA THR A 459 4.17 19.62 16.19
C THR A 459 2.88 19.08 16.82
N ASN A 460 1.79 19.82 16.67
CA ASN A 460 0.44 19.33 16.87
C ASN A 460 -0.31 19.47 15.54
N ALA A 461 -0.31 18.38 14.78
CA ALA A 461 -0.90 18.30 13.45
C ALA A 461 -2.40 18.58 13.44
N VAL A 462 -3.13 18.16 14.50
CA VAL A 462 -4.58 18.35 14.62
C VAL A 462 -4.96 19.83 14.59
N ASN A 463 -4.15 20.67 15.25
CA ASN A 463 -4.41 22.10 15.37
C ASN A 463 -3.54 22.96 14.44
N GLY A 464 -2.58 22.38 13.72
CA GLY A 464 -1.64 23.12 12.88
C GLY A 464 -0.74 24.08 13.69
N THR A 465 -0.30 23.67 14.89
CA THR A 465 0.52 24.48 15.79
C THR A 465 1.84 23.81 16.13
N ILE A 466 2.88 24.62 16.32
CA ILE A 466 4.18 24.18 16.84
C ILE A 466 4.36 24.61 18.30
N PHE A 467 5.15 23.84 19.02
CA PHE A 467 5.66 24.18 20.34
C PHE A 467 7.17 24.02 20.34
N TRP A 468 7.90 24.94 20.94
CA TRP A 468 9.36 24.84 21.02
C TRP A 468 9.88 25.38 22.34
N THR A 469 11.07 24.93 22.70
CA THR A 469 11.81 25.45 23.85
C THR A 469 12.82 26.51 23.41
N SER A 470 13.06 27.48 24.28
CA SER A 470 13.89 28.66 24.03
C SER A 470 14.75 28.93 25.27
N PHE A 471 16.06 29.13 25.08
CA PHE A 471 16.98 29.43 26.19
C PHE A 471 17.11 30.92 26.46
N GLY A 472 17.20 31.74 25.41
CA GLY A 472 17.20 33.21 25.44
C GLY A 472 17.73 33.91 26.70
N THR A 473 17.08 35.01 27.08
CA THR A 473 17.37 35.75 28.32
C THR A 473 16.67 35.14 29.54
N ASP A 474 15.46 34.65 29.33
CA ASP A 474 14.72 33.78 30.24
C ASP A 474 14.32 32.53 29.46
N GLY A 475 14.45 31.35 30.08
CA GLY A 475 14.01 30.09 29.53
C GLY A 475 12.49 30.07 29.34
N LYS A 476 12.03 29.63 28.17
CA LYS A 476 10.61 29.65 27.81
C LYS A 476 10.21 28.43 26.99
N ILE A 477 8.93 28.09 27.08
CA ILE A 477 8.22 27.25 26.13
C ILE A 477 7.24 28.16 25.39
N LEU A 478 7.33 28.17 24.06
CA LEU A 478 6.52 29.02 23.20
C LEU A 478 5.67 28.18 22.26
N THR A 479 4.65 28.83 21.70
CA THR A 479 3.79 28.23 20.67
C THR A 479 3.48 29.23 19.57
N ALA A 480 3.22 28.73 18.37
CA ALA A 480 2.75 29.49 17.21
C ALA A 480 2.00 28.56 16.26
N ASN A 481 1.23 29.14 15.34
CA ASN A 481 0.70 28.41 14.19
C ASN A 481 1.84 28.00 13.24
N TYR A 482 1.60 27.01 12.37
CA TYR A 482 2.58 26.56 11.36
C TYR A 482 3.10 27.65 10.43
N ASP A 483 2.34 28.73 10.23
CA ASP A 483 2.74 29.89 9.44
C ASP A 483 3.53 30.95 10.23
N GLY A 484 3.72 30.74 11.54
CA GLY A 484 4.39 31.63 12.49
C GLY A 484 3.46 32.65 13.18
N THR A 485 2.17 32.68 12.83
CA THR A 485 1.20 33.59 13.46
C THR A 485 0.81 33.14 14.87
N ASN A 486 0.15 34.02 15.64
CA ASN A 486 -0.28 33.76 17.01
C ASN A 486 0.83 33.27 17.95
N LYS A 487 2.07 33.71 17.70
CA LYS A 487 3.20 33.43 18.57
C LYS A 487 2.93 33.99 19.96
N ARG A 488 3.07 33.14 20.98
CA ARG A 488 2.93 33.52 22.39
C ARG A 488 3.77 32.63 23.31
N ASP A 489 4.11 33.18 24.46
CA ASP A 489 4.75 32.45 25.55
C ASP A 489 3.70 31.52 26.19
N LEU A 490 4.02 30.23 26.30
CA LEU A 490 3.16 29.24 26.95
C LEU A 490 3.56 29.06 28.41
N ILE A 491 4.86 28.93 28.67
CA ILE A 491 5.44 28.76 30.01
C ILE A 491 6.72 29.60 30.08
N ASN A 492 6.88 30.39 31.15
CA ASN A 492 8.14 31.01 31.51
C ASN A 492 8.81 30.17 32.59
N THR A 493 10.02 29.69 32.31
CA THR A 493 10.77 28.79 33.20
C THR A 493 11.87 29.52 33.98
N GLY A 494 11.91 30.85 33.89
CA GLY A 494 12.92 31.70 34.54
C GLY A 494 14.31 31.34 34.06
N ASN A 495 15.23 31.10 35.00
CA ASN A 495 16.63 30.78 34.69
C ASN A 495 16.86 29.30 34.31
N ALA A 496 15.82 28.46 34.25
CA ALA A 496 15.97 27.06 33.86
C ALA A 496 16.12 26.92 32.34
N GLU A 497 16.92 25.95 31.88
CA GLU A 497 17.17 25.67 30.46
C GLU A 497 16.33 24.48 29.96
N PRO A 498 15.14 24.72 29.36
CA PRO A 498 14.26 23.65 28.85
C PRO A 498 14.82 23.03 27.57
N SER A 499 15.45 21.86 27.67
CA SER A 499 16.29 21.32 26.60
C SER A 499 15.61 20.32 25.68
N GLY A 500 14.52 19.70 26.13
CA GLY A 500 13.68 18.90 25.24
C GLY A 500 12.21 18.87 25.64
N LEU A 501 11.41 18.45 24.67
CA LEU A 501 9.97 18.63 24.62
C LEU A 501 9.33 17.40 23.98
N ALA A 502 8.24 16.92 24.57
CA ALA A 502 7.42 15.84 24.04
C ALA A 502 5.94 16.21 24.17
N ILE A 503 5.12 15.76 23.23
CA ILE A 503 3.68 15.99 23.23
C ILE A 503 2.94 14.67 23.15
N ASP A 504 1.94 14.49 24.01
CA ASP A 504 0.93 13.46 23.92
C ASP A 504 -0.34 14.09 23.37
N ILE A 505 -0.60 13.83 22.09
CA ILE A 505 -1.73 14.41 21.36
C ILE A 505 -3.06 13.81 21.84
N ILE A 506 -3.08 12.52 22.22
CA ILE A 506 -4.30 11.81 22.64
C ILE A 506 -4.67 12.20 24.07
N GLY A 507 -3.68 12.26 24.97
CA GLY A 507 -3.87 12.70 26.35
C GLY A 507 -3.93 14.22 26.54
N LEU A 508 -3.68 14.99 25.47
CA LEU A 508 -3.59 16.47 25.46
C LEU A 508 -2.57 17.00 26.50
N ARG A 509 -1.38 16.40 26.57
CA ARG A 509 -0.32 16.78 27.52
C ARG A 509 0.96 17.18 26.80
N ILE A 510 1.66 18.16 27.36
CA ILE A 510 3.02 18.53 26.94
C ILE A 510 3.96 18.21 28.11
N ALA A 511 4.97 17.39 27.83
CA ALA A 511 6.05 17.06 28.75
C ALA A 511 7.34 17.75 28.31
N PHE A 512 8.17 18.19 29.26
CA PHE A 512 9.44 18.85 28.98
C PHE A 512 10.45 18.53 30.08
N TYR A 513 11.74 18.58 29.74
CA TYR A 513 12.82 18.38 30.71
C TYR A 513 13.80 19.56 30.73
N PHE A 514 14.39 19.77 31.90
CA PHE A 514 15.36 20.83 32.15
C PHE A 514 16.77 20.25 32.30
N LEU A 515 17.76 20.97 31.77
CA LEU A 515 19.14 20.79 32.20
C LEU A 515 19.39 21.74 33.38
N PHE A 516 19.62 21.19 34.57
CA PHE A 516 20.14 21.96 35.70
C PHE A 516 21.65 21.79 35.75
N VAL A 517 22.40 22.80 35.34
CA VAL A 517 23.83 22.88 35.67
C VAL A 517 23.94 23.37 37.11
N LEU A 518 24.15 22.48 38.07
CA LEU A 518 24.55 22.86 39.41
C LEU A 518 25.95 23.48 39.34
N SER A 519 26.02 24.81 39.26
CA SER A 519 27.26 25.54 39.57
C SER A 519 27.52 25.38 41.07
N ILE A 520 28.42 24.46 41.42
CA ILE A 520 29.03 24.43 42.75
C ILE A 520 30.10 25.53 42.72
N ASN A 521 29.73 26.76 43.06
CA ASN A 521 30.71 27.80 43.36
C ASN A 521 31.28 27.54 44.74
N GLY A 522 32.57 27.18 44.79
CA GLY A 522 33.39 27.16 46.00
C GLY A 522 33.99 28.52 46.30
#